data_AF-A0A1C6GFF1-F1
#
_entry.id   AF-A0A1C6GFF1-F1
#
_cell.length_a   1.000
_cell.length_b   1.000
_cell.length_c   1.000
_cell.angle_alpha   90.00
_cell.angle_beta   90.00
_cell.angle_gamma   90.00
#
_symmetry.space_group_name_H-M   'P 1'
#
loop_
_entity.id
_entity.type
_entity.pdbx_description
1 polymer ?
#
loop_
_entity_poly.entity_id
_entity_poly.type
_entity_poly.pdbx_seq_one_letter_code
_entity_poly.pdbx_strand_id
1 'polypeptide(L)'
;MFIVPISRMDGVSSIEEMNKTGKTENKAARQDFGAVLEQAIEQADAAQKQMEESDIRLAMGNVDDLHTALIQAEQAATAIEFTTQLTSRAVSAYNQIMGMQI
;
A
#
# COMPACT_ATOMS: atom_id res chain seq x y z
N MET A 1 -27.49 -40.13 -36.30
CA MET A 1 -27.27 -39.68 -34.91
C MET A 1 -25.92 -40.24 -34.50
N PHE A 2 -24.86 -39.44 -34.61
CA PHE A 2 -23.49 -39.87 -34.35
C PHE A 2 -22.95 -39.04 -33.18
N ILE A 3 -22.36 -39.73 -32.21
CA ILE A 3 -21.84 -39.14 -30.97
C ILE A 3 -20.54 -38.41 -31.33
N VAL A 4 -20.47 -37.12 -31.00
CA VAL A 4 -19.24 -36.33 -31.14
C VAL A 4 -18.33 -36.67 -29.96
N PRO A 5 -17.07 -37.11 -30.18
CA PRO A 5 -16.13 -37.31 -29.09
C PRO A 5 -15.61 -35.97 -28.58
N ILE A 6 -15.55 -35.82 -27.26
CA ILE A 6 -15.00 -34.64 -26.60
C ILE A 6 -13.48 -34.61 -26.85
N SER A 7 -13.00 -33.60 -27.57
CA SER A 7 -11.58 -33.32 -27.73
C SER A 7 -10.97 -32.90 -26.39
N ARG A 8 -9.83 -33.49 -26.03
CA ARG A 8 -9.03 -33.08 -24.87
C ARG A 8 -8.53 -31.66 -25.08
N MET A 9 -8.69 -30.79 -24.08
CA MET A 9 -8.08 -29.45 -24.05
C MET A 9 -6.58 -29.55 -24.34
N ASP A 10 -6.10 -28.76 -25.31
CA ASP A 10 -4.68 -28.52 -25.52
C ASP A 10 -4.06 -27.93 -24.26
N GLY A 11 -3.16 -28.68 -23.65
CA GLY A 11 -2.40 -28.24 -22.49
C GLY A 11 -1.37 -27.20 -22.89
N VAL A 12 -1.46 -26.03 -22.25
CA VAL A 12 -0.34 -25.12 -21.95
C VAL A 12 0.65 -24.81 -23.08
N SER A 13 0.16 -24.39 -24.25
CA SER A 13 0.97 -23.67 -25.24
C SER A 13 1.21 -22.19 -24.88
N SER A 14 0.60 -21.68 -23.81
CA SER A 14 0.67 -20.27 -23.41
C SER A 14 1.99 -19.83 -22.75
N ILE A 15 2.90 -20.76 -22.39
CA ILE A 15 4.17 -20.42 -21.73
C ILE A 15 5.27 -20.05 -22.75
N GLU A 16 5.25 -20.60 -23.97
CA GLU A 16 6.28 -20.28 -24.98
C GLU A 16 6.04 -18.94 -25.68
N GLU A 17 4.78 -18.51 -25.85
CA GLU A 17 4.48 -17.19 -26.40
C GLU A 17 4.83 -16.07 -25.41
N MET A 18 4.76 -16.33 -24.10
CA MET A 18 5.09 -15.35 -23.05
C MET A 18 6.60 -15.04 -22.97
N ASN A 19 7.46 -15.92 -23.51
CA ASN A 19 8.92 -15.73 -23.51
C ASN A 19 9.43 -14.93 -24.74
N LYS A 20 8.64 -14.85 -25.82
CA LYS A 20 8.99 -14.01 -26.99
C LYS A 20 8.70 -12.52 -26.76
N THR A 21 7.89 -12.16 -25.76
CA THR A 21 7.63 -10.77 -25.37
C THR A 21 8.73 -10.18 -24.45
N GLY A 22 9.72 -10.98 -24.04
CA GLY A 22 10.83 -10.57 -23.16
C GLY A 22 11.99 -9.81 -23.82
N LYS A 23 11.90 -9.52 -25.13
CA LYS A 23 12.89 -8.71 -25.87
C LYS A 23 12.28 -7.43 -26.45
N THR A 24 11.68 -6.63 -25.58
CA THR A 24 11.52 -5.19 -25.86
C THR A 24 12.16 -4.41 -24.73
N GLU A 25 12.94 -3.43 -25.16
CA GLU A 25 13.95 -2.68 -24.43
C GLU A 25 13.51 -2.22 -23.04
N ASN A 26 14.26 -2.66 -22.03
CA ASN A 26 14.19 -2.14 -20.66
C ASN A 26 14.87 -0.75 -20.61
N LYS A 27 14.28 0.21 -21.34
CA LYS A 27 14.65 1.63 -21.40
C LYS A 27 13.46 2.54 -21.06
N ALA A 28 12.46 2.02 -20.36
CA ALA A 28 11.39 2.82 -19.78
C ALA A 28 11.64 2.99 -18.28
N ALA A 29 12.12 4.17 -17.92
CA ALA A 29 11.98 4.79 -16.61
C ALA A 29 12.50 3.98 -15.40
N ARG A 30 13.83 4.01 -15.23
CA ARG A 30 14.38 4.11 -13.87
C ARG A 30 13.90 5.46 -13.34
N GLN A 31 12.68 5.54 -12.79
CA GLN A 31 12.28 6.67 -11.97
C GLN A 31 13.27 6.68 -10.81
N ASP A 32 14.21 7.62 -10.87
CA ASP A 32 15.22 7.77 -9.84
C ASP A 32 14.48 7.99 -8.54
N PHE A 33 14.81 7.22 -7.51
CA PHE A 33 14.16 7.32 -6.20
C PHE A 33 14.15 8.78 -5.68
N GLY A 34 15.15 9.57 -6.06
CA GLY A 34 15.22 11.00 -5.82
C GLY A 34 14.02 11.79 -6.39
N ALA A 35 13.55 11.48 -7.59
CA ALA A 35 12.39 12.15 -8.19
C ALA A 35 11.08 11.82 -7.46
N VAL A 36 10.93 10.58 -6.98
CA VAL A 36 9.77 10.18 -6.16
C VAL A 36 9.81 10.85 -4.80
N LEU A 37 11.00 10.96 -4.20
CA LEU A 37 11.20 11.63 -2.91
C LEU A 37 10.95 13.14 -3.02
N GLU A 38 11.46 13.78 -4.07
CA GLU A 38 11.22 15.21 -4.36
C GLU A 38 9.72 15.47 -4.53
N GLN A 39 9.03 14.63 -5.31
CA GLN A 39 7.58 14.72 -5.48
C GLN A 39 6.82 14.49 -4.17
N ALA A 40 7.31 13.64 -3.27
CA ALA A 40 6.70 13.41 -1.96
C ALA A 40 6.89 14.62 -1.02
N ILE A 41 8.05 15.29 -1.08
CA ILE A 41 8.33 16.51 -0.33
C ILE A 41 7.46 17.66 -0.81
N GLU A 42 7.33 17.85 -2.13
CA GLU A 42 6.42 18.86 -2.70
C GLU A 42 4.96 18.61 -2.31
N GLN A 43 4.53 17.34 -2.30
CA GLN A 43 3.19 16.98 -1.85
C GLN A 43 2.98 17.24 -0.36
N ALA A 44 3.99 17.01 0.48
CA ALA A 44 3.92 17.30 1.91
C ALA A 44 3.82 18.81 2.19
N ASP A 45 4.57 19.63 1.46
CA ASP A 45 4.50 21.10 1.56
C ASP A 45 3.13 21.63 1.11
N ALA A 46 2.61 21.12 0.00
CA ALA A 46 1.27 21.45 -0.48
C ALA A 46 0.17 21.03 0.53
N ALA A 47 0.30 19.85 1.14
CA ALA A 47 -0.61 19.36 2.16
C ALA A 47 -0.54 20.19 3.45
N GLN A 48 0.66 20.65 3.84
CA GLN A 48 0.87 21.52 5.00
C GLN A 48 0.16 22.87 4.82
N LYS A 49 0.28 23.48 3.64
CA LYS A 49 -0.40 24.74 3.32
C LYS A 49 -1.92 24.59 3.27
N GLN A 50 -2.41 23.46 2.77
CA GLN A 50 -3.84 23.13 2.79
C GLN A 50 -4.37 22.90 4.22
N MET A 51 -3.55 22.31 5.09
CA MET A 51 -3.83 22.18 6.51
C MET A 51 -3.93 23.55 7.19
N GLU A 52 -2.98 24.46 6.96
CA GLU A 52 -3.05 25.83 7.50
C GLU A 52 -4.34 26.56 7.10
N GLU A 53 -4.75 26.45 5.83
CA GLU A 53 -6.01 27.05 5.36
C GLU A 53 -7.24 26.39 6.01
N SER A 54 -7.16 25.08 6.25
CA SER A 54 -8.23 24.32 6.91
C SER A 54 -8.28 24.58 8.41
N ASP A 55 -7.15 24.81 9.07
CA ASP A 55 -7.05 25.24 10.47
C ASP A 55 -7.63 26.63 10.68
N ILE A 56 -7.41 27.55 9.73
CA ILE A 56 -8.06 28.87 9.73
C ILE A 56 -9.59 28.70 9.59
N ARG A 57 -10.06 27.83 8.70
CA ARG A 57 -11.50 27.51 8.57
C ARG A 57 -12.08 26.83 9.80
N LEU A 58 -11.30 26.00 10.49
CA LEU A 58 -11.68 25.33 11.74
C LEU A 58 -11.79 26.35 12.89
N ALA A 59 -10.83 27.29 12.98
CA ALA A 59 -10.86 28.38 13.95
C ALA A 59 -12.03 29.37 13.71
N MET A 60 -12.54 29.44 12.47
CA MET A 60 -13.72 30.23 12.10
C MET A 60 -15.06 29.59 12.53
N GLY A 61 -15.05 28.40 13.16
CA GLY A 61 -16.21 27.88 13.87
C GLY A 61 -17.29 27.23 13.01
N ASN A 62 -16.95 26.69 11.84
CA ASN A 62 -17.85 25.79 11.10
C ASN A 62 -17.81 24.39 11.71
N VAL A 63 -18.47 24.26 12.86
CA VAL A 63 -18.55 23.03 13.66
C VAL A 63 -19.77 22.22 13.24
N ASP A 64 -19.62 21.35 12.25
CA ASP A 64 -20.60 20.31 11.93
C ASP A 64 -20.22 18.92 12.51
N ASP A 65 -19.04 18.79 13.14
CA ASP A 65 -18.33 17.49 13.16
C ASP A 65 -17.82 17.00 14.55
N LEU A 66 -18.50 17.34 15.66
CA LEU A 66 -18.17 16.75 16.98
C LEU A 66 -18.17 15.20 16.96
N HIS A 67 -19.05 14.59 16.17
CA HIS A 67 -19.09 13.14 15.99
C HIS A 67 -17.88 12.62 15.22
N THR A 68 -17.42 13.37 14.23
CA THR A 68 -16.24 13.03 13.41
C THR A 68 -14.95 13.12 14.22
N ALA A 69 -14.82 14.10 15.13
CA ALA A 69 -13.68 14.17 16.05
C ALA A 69 -13.63 12.97 17.01
N LEU A 70 -14.78 12.53 17.55
CA LEU A 70 -14.85 11.34 18.40
C LEU A 70 -14.53 10.04 17.64
N ILE A 71 -15.04 9.89 16.41
CA ILE A 71 -14.74 8.73 15.56
C ILE A 71 -13.25 8.68 15.23
N GLN A 72 -12.65 9.82 14.88
CA GLN A 72 -11.22 9.90 14.60
C GLN A 72 -10.38 9.56 15.84
N ALA A 73 -10.79 10.02 17.03
CA ALA A 73 -10.12 9.68 18.28
C ALA A 73 -10.16 8.17 18.57
N GLU A 74 -11.31 7.53 18.38
CA GLU A 74 -11.47 6.07 18.57
C GLU A 74 -10.64 5.27 17.55
N GLN A 75 -10.64 5.71 16.29
CA GLN A 75 -9.83 5.09 15.23
C GLN A 75 -8.33 5.21 15.54
N ALA A 76 -7.88 6.38 16.00
CA ALA A 76 -6.49 6.60 16.38
C ALA A 76 -6.08 5.72 17.57
N ALA A 77 -6.92 5.61 18.59
CA ALA A 77 -6.67 4.73 19.74
C ALA A 77 -6.51 3.27 19.31
N THR A 78 -7.43 2.78 18.46
CA THR A 78 -7.38 1.42 17.91
C THR A 78 -6.13 1.19 17.06
N ALA A 79 -5.74 2.16 16.23
CA ALA A 79 -4.54 2.06 15.40
C ALA A 79 -3.27 1.96 16.25
N ILE A 80 -3.14 2.77 17.31
CA ILE A 80 -1.99 2.74 18.23
C ILE A 80 -1.89 1.39 18.94
N GLU A 81 -3.01 0.85 19.41
CA GLU A 81 -3.03 -0.47 20.05
C GLU A 81 -2.58 -1.56 19.06
N PHE A 82 -3.14 -1.55 17.85
CA PHE A 82 -2.77 -2.50 16.81
C PHE A 82 -1.28 -2.40 16.44
N THR A 83 -0.75 -1.19 16.26
CA THR A 83 0.68 -0.97 15.99
C THR A 83 1.55 -1.53 17.11
N THR A 84 1.18 -1.30 18.36
CA THR A 84 1.92 -1.83 19.52
C THR A 84 1.93 -3.35 19.51
N GLN A 85 0.78 -3.98 19.24
CA GLN A 85 0.68 -5.44 19.10
C GLN A 85 1.54 -5.96 17.95
N LEU A 86 1.51 -5.30 16.79
CA LEU A 86 2.32 -5.67 15.63
C LEU A 86 3.82 -5.58 15.93
N THR A 87 4.28 -4.49 16.54
CA THR A 87 5.68 -4.32 16.96
C THR A 87 6.08 -5.41 17.95
N SER A 88 5.25 -5.70 18.94
CA SER A 88 5.49 -6.76 19.92
C SER A 88 5.64 -8.15 19.25
N ARG A 89 4.77 -8.47 18.29
CA ARG A 89 4.84 -9.71 17.51
C ARG A 89 6.09 -9.78 16.64
N ALA A 90 6.48 -8.67 15.99
CA ALA A 90 7.70 -8.60 15.19
C ALA A 90 8.96 -8.81 16.03
N VAL A 91 9.06 -8.17 17.20
CA VAL A 91 10.16 -8.35 18.15
C VAL A 91 10.20 -9.78 18.68
N SER A 92 9.04 -10.37 18.98
CA SER A 92 8.94 -11.76 19.43
C SER A 92 9.40 -12.73 18.35
N ALA A 93 8.99 -12.53 17.09
CA ALA A 93 9.41 -13.34 15.95
C ALA A 93 10.93 -13.23 15.72
N TYR A 94 11.49 -12.02 15.84
CA TYR A 94 12.94 -11.81 15.77
C TYR A 94 13.67 -12.58 16.87
N ASN A 95 13.24 -12.44 18.12
CA ASN A 95 13.82 -13.20 19.24
C ASN A 95 13.68 -14.71 19.06
N GLN A 96 12.56 -15.19 18.52
CA GLN A 96 12.34 -16.61 18.27
C GLN A 96 13.29 -17.15 17.19
N ILE A 97 13.53 -16.40 16.10
CA ILE A 97 14.52 -16.75 15.08
C ILE A 97 15.93 -16.79 15.68
N MET A 98 16.26 -15.82 16.53
CA MET A 98 17.58 -15.74 17.17
C MET A 98 17.80 -16.84 18.22
N GLY A 99 16.74 -17.23 18.93
CA GLY A 99 16.75 -18.30 19.93
C GLY A 99 16.76 -19.71 19.34
N MET A 100 16.50 -19.88 18.04
CA MET A 100 16.63 -21.16 17.34
C MET A 100 18.09 -21.53 17.02
N GLN A 101 19.07 -20.69 17.39
CA GLN A 101 20.49 -20.98 17.22
C GLN A 101 21.18 -21.28 18.56
N ILE A 102 20.81 -22.42 19.15
CA ILE A 102 21.64 -23.32 19.96
C ILE A 102 21.17 -24.75 19.70
#